data_AF-A0A932R079-F1
#
_entry.id   AF-A0A932R079-F1
#
_cell.length_a   1.000
_cell.length_b   1.000
_cell.length_c   1.000
_cell.angle_alpha   90.00
_cell.angle_beta   90.00
_cell.angle_gamma   90.00
#
_symmetry.space_group_name_H-M   'P 1'
#
loop_
_entity.id
_entity.type
_entity.pdbx_description
1 polymer ?
#
loop_
_entity_poly.entity_id
_entity_poly.type
_entity_poly.pdbx_seq_one_letter_code
_entity_poly.pdbx_strand_id
1 'polypeptide(L)'
;MPYKIRPSKKKQAIIPVQELKGRFDYLKAWFSSRPLLTVGVIAMLAAIVGFIPAYLLFMRQSEDRAWGLEVEAGRLFHEKPTSPPENMATSAKPEETSTERLAKAAILYDDILDRYPESKAAVIAQFEAGNVYAELGKYDLAEKRYLAFLKKETERKELLPIVHLRLAYLYQKQKKDA
;
A
#
# COMPACT_ATOMS: atom_id res chain seq x y z
N MET A 1 -15.28 45.15 26.65
CA MET A 1 -15.48 44.22 27.80
C MET A 1 -14.39 43.15 27.73
N PRO A 2 -13.59 42.92 28.79
CA PRO A 2 -12.50 41.95 28.73
C PRO A 2 -13.03 40.53 28.99
N TYR A 3 -12.68 39.57 28.13
CA TYR A 3 -13.08 38.18 28.29
C TYR A 3 -12.17 37.47 29.30
N LYS A 4 -12.75 36.93 30.38
CA LYS A 4 -12.07 36.06 31.35
C LYS A 4 -12.05 34.63 30.81
N ILE A 5 -10.89 34.16 30.34
CA ILE A 5 -10.68 32.75 30.01
C ILE A 5 -10.57 31.98 31.34
N ARG A 6 -11.53 31.12 31.64
CA ARG A 6 -11.41 30.17 32.77
C ARG A 6 -10.52 29.01 32.29
N PRO A 7 -9.39 28.71 32.95
CA PRO A 7 -8.61 27.53 32.59
C PRO A 7 -9.43 26.29 32.95
N SER A 8 -9.83 25.53 31.93
CA SER A 8 -10.42 24.21 32.10
C SER A 8 -9.37 23.29 32.71
N LYS A 9 -9.47 23.04 34.03
CA LYS A 9 -8.70 21.98 34.70
C LYS A 9 -9.17 20.65 34.12
N LYS A 10 -8.43 20.16 33.12
CA LYS A 10 -8.49 18.77 32.66
C LYS A 10 -8.19 17.90 33.89
N LYS A 11 -9.23 17.35 34.53
CA LYS A 11 -9.07 16.35 35.59
C LYS A 11 -8.42 15.13 34.95
N GLN A 12 -7.09 15.06 35.02
CA GLN A 12 -6.39 13.81 34.83
C GLN A 12 -6.94 12.88 35.92
N ALA A 13 -7.69 11.87 35.50
CA ALA A 13 -8.17 10.83 36.41
C ALA A 13 -6.95 10.01 36.84
N ILE A 14 -6.23 10.51 37.84
CA ILE A 14 -5.14 9.77 38.49
C ILE A 14 -5.84 8.68 39.28
N ILE A 15 -5.86 7.47 38.73
CA ILE A 15 -6.46 6.30 39.37
C ILE A 15 -5.68 6.08 40.69
N PRO A 16 -6.35 6.12 41.85
CA PRO A 16 -5.66 5.94 43.13
C PRO A 16 -5.06 4.53 43.22
N VAL A 17 -3.84 4.43 43.75
CA VAL A 17 -3.05 3.17 43.81
C VAL A 17 -3.79 2.04 44.54
N GLN A 18 -4.70 2.37 45.45
CA GLN A 18 -5.55 1.41 46.16
C GLN A 18 -6.59 0.73 45.25
N GLU A 19 -7.11 1.46 44.27
CA GLU A 19 -8.07 0.94 43.28
C GLU A 19 -7.36 0.04 42.27
N LEU A 20 -6.10 0.34 41.93
CA LEU A 20 -5.24 -0.57 41.18
C LEU A 20 -4.99 -1.87 41.95
N LYS A 21 -4.65 -1.80 43.24
CA LYS A 21 -4.44 -3.00 44.09
C LYS A 21 -5.70 -3.88 44.15
N GLY A 22 -6.87 -3.29 44.38
CA GLY A 22 -8.13 -4.05 44.41
C GLY A 22 -8.46 -4.75 43.08
N ARG A 23 -8.11 -4.14 41.94
CA ARG A 23 -8.25 -4.77 40.62
C ARG A 23 -7.29 -5.96 40.44
N PHE A 24 -6.05 -5.86 40.94
CA PHE A 24 -5.09 -6.97 40.93
C PHE A 24 -5.53 -8.13 41.83
N ASP A 25 -6.07 -7.84 43.01
CA ASP A 25 -6.57 -8.86 43.93
C ASP A 25 -7.79 -9.60 43.36
N TYR A 26 -8.68 -8.87 42.68
CA TYR A 26 -9.81 -9.46 41.96
C TYR A 26 -9.35 -10.33 40.77
N LEU A 27 -8.40 -9.86 39.98
CA LEU A 27 -7.76 -10.65 38.92
C LEU A 27 -7.14 -11.93 39.49
N LYS A 28 -6.38 -11.84 40.59
CA LYS A 28 -5.73 -12.99 41.21
C LYS A 28 -6.74 -14.01 41.75
N ALA A 29 -7.81 -13.55 42.40
CA ALA A 29 -8.89 -14.41 42.88
C ALA A 29 -9.63 -15.10 41.72
N TRP A 30 -9.91 -14.35 40.64
CA TRP A 30 -10.51 -14.89 39.43
C TRP A 30 -9.60 -15.92 38.75
N PHE A 31 -8.29 -15.65 38.64
CA PHE A 31 -7.30 -16.56 38.05
C PHE A 31 -7.13 -17.87 38.86
N SER A 32 -7.27 -17.82 40.18
CA SER A 32 -7.17 -19.01 41.05
C SER A 32 -8.39 -19.93 40.94
N SER A 33 -9.57 -19.37 40.65
CA SER A 33 -10.84 -20.10 40.69
C SER A 33 -11.07 -21.08 39.53
N ARG A 34 -10.39 -20.90 38.39
CA ARG A 34 -10.57 -21.70 37.16
C ARG A 34 -9.23 -21.92 36.42
N PRO A 35 -8.39 -22.87 36.87
CA PRO A 35 -7.03 -23.06 36.33
C PRO A 35 -6.99 -23.42 34.84
N LEU A 36 -8.05 -24.03 34.30
CA LEU A 36 -8.12 -24.38 32.88
C LEU A 36 -8.32 -23.15 31.98
N LEU A 37 -9.16 -22.19 32.41
CA LEU A 37 -9.44 -20.97 31.64
C LEU A 37 -8.25 -20.01 31.66
N THR A 38 -7.51 -19.97 32.77
CA THR A 38 -6.35 -19.09 32.91
C THR A 38 -5.18 -19.50 32.04
N VAL A 39 -4.91 -20.81 31.96
CA VAL A 39 -3.92 -21.35 31.01
C VAL A 39 -4.32 -21.01 29.58
N GLY A 40 -5.61 -21.13 29.24
CA GLY A 40 -6.14 -20.72 27.92
C GLY A 40 -5.93 -19.23 27.63
N VAL A 41 -6.21 -18.34 28.58
CA VAL A 41 -6.01 -16.89 28.42
C VAL A 41 -4.53 -16.54 28.29
N ILE A 42 -3.65 -17.15 29.08
CA ILE A 42 -2.19 -16.92 28.99
C ILE A 42 -1.65 -17.44 27.65
N ALA A 43 -2.09 -18.63 27.20
CA ALA A 43 -1.70 -19.17 25.90
C ALA A 43 -2.18 -18.27 24.75
N MET A 44 -3.39 -17.72 24.84
CA MET A 44 -3.91 -16.77 23.86
C MET A 44 -3.09 -15.47 23.84
N LEU A 45 -2.75 -14.92 25.01
CA LEU A 45 -1.91 -13.73 25.09
C LEU A 45 -0.50 -14.00 24.54
N ALA A 46 0.11 -15.15 24.85
CA ALA A 46 1.41 -15.54 24.30
C ALA A 46 1.36 -15.70 22.77
N ALA A 47 0.28 -16.31 22.23
CA ALA A 47 0.07 -16.41 20.80
C ALA A 47 -0.07 -15.04 20.14
N ILE A 48 -0.79 -14.10 20.75
CA ILE A 48 -0.93 -12.72 20.26
C ILE A 48 0.44 -12.00 20.26
N VAL A 49 1.22 -12.15 21.34
CA VAL A 49 2.55 -11.54 21.47
C VAL A 49 3.55 -12.10 20.47
N GLY A 50 3.42 -13.36 20.04
CA GLY A 50 4.25 -13.91 18.95
C GLY A 50 3.73 -13.57 17.56
N PHE A 51 2.42 -13.69 17.35
CA PHE A 51 1.78 -13.58 16.05
C PHE A 51 1.73 -12.13 15.55
N ILE A 52 1.39 -11.15 16.40
CA ILE A 52 1.33 -9.74 15.99
C ILE A 52 2.69 -9.24 15.46
N PRO A 53 3.81 -9.36 16.18
CA PRO A 53 5.09 -8.88 15.66
C PRO A 53 5.56 -9.68 14.46
N ALA A 54 5.33 -11.00 14.40
CA ALA A 54 5.63 -11.79 13.21
C ALA A 54 4.83 -11.30 11.99
N TYR A 55 3.54 -11.02 12.16
CA TYR A 55 2.67 -10.47 11.13
C TYR A 55 3.10 -9.06 10.71
N LEU A 56 3.48 -8.20 11.64
CA LEU A 56 3.99 -6.85 11.34
C LEU A 56 5.32 -6.88 10.58
N LEU A 57 6.23 -7.81 10.93
CA LEU A 57 7.48 -8.01 10.19
C LEU A 57 7.23 -8.55 8.78
N PHE A 58 6.30 -9.50 8.64
CA PHE A 58 5.89 -10.03 7.34
C PHE A 58 5.30 -8.93 6.44
N MET A 59 4.41 -8.09 6.99
CA MET A 59 3.88 -6.93 6.28
C MET A 59 4.98 -5.98 5.82
N ARG A 60 5.96 -5.66 6.68
CA ARG A 60 7.08 -4.80 6.30
C ARG A 60 7.94 -5.39 5.19
N GLN A 61 8.24 -6.69 5.25
CA GLN A 61 9.00 -7.37 4.21
C GLN A 61 8.26 -7.39 2.87
N SER A 62 6.93 -7.48 2.89
CA SER A 62 6.11 -7.42 1.68
C SER A 62 6.16 -6.03 1.02
N GLU A 63 6.19 -4.95 1.81
CA GLU A 63 6.32 -3.59 1.29
C GLU A 63 7.66 -3.39 0.57
N ASP A 64 8.77 -3.82 1.17
CA ASP A 64 10.11 -3.63 0.60
C ASP A 64 10.26 -4.31 -0.77
N ARG A 65 9.73 -5.53 -0.92
CA ARG A 65 9.76 -6.27 -2.19
C ARG A 65 8.87 -5.62 -3.26
N ALA A 66 7.69 -5.16 -2.86
CA ALA A 66 6.76 -4.49 -3.77
C ALA A 66 7.37 -3.19 -4.31
N TRP A 67 8.04 -2.41 -3.47
CA TRP A 67 8.76 -1.20 -3.91
C TRP A 67 9.93 -1.49 -4.85
N GLY A 68 10.64 -2.60 -4.66
CA GLY A 68 11.70 -3.02 -5.58
C GLY A 68 11.18 -3.26 -7.00
N LEU A 69 10.06 -3.97 -7.11
CA LEU A 69 9.38 -4.20 -8.39
C LEU A 69 8.83 -2.89 -8.99
N GLU A 70 8.28 -2.02 -8.16
CA GLU A 70 7.72 -0.73 -8.59
C GLU A 70 8.79 0.16 -9.22
N VAL A 71 9.98 0.21 -8.62
CA VAL A 71 11.11 0.97 -9.16
C VAL A 71 11.56 0.39 -10.49
N GLU A 72 11.64 -0.94 -10.63
CA GLU A 72 12.01 -1.58 -11.89
C GLU A 72 10.98 -1.32 -13.00
N ALA A 73 9.69 -1.44 -12.67
CA ALA A 73 8.59 -1.16 -13.59
C ALA A 73 8.59 0.32 -14.03
N GLY A 74 8.73 1.23 -13.07
CA GLY A 74 8.80 2.67 -13.32
C GLY A 74 10.01 3.05 -14.16
N ARG A 75 11.15 2.38 -13.96
CA ARG A 75 12.34 2.57 -14.79
C ARG A 75 12.06 2.17 -16.24
N LEU A 76 11.46 1.01 -16.47
CA LEU A 76 11.11 0.55 -17.82
C LEU A 76 10.08 1.46 -18.50
N PHE A 77 9.19 2.07 -17.72
CA PHE A 77 8.15 2.95 -18.22
C PHE A 77 8.67 4.37 -18.53
N HIS A 78 9.44 4.97 -17.62
CA HIS A 78 9.82 6.39 -17.68
C HIS A 78 11.22 6.65 -18.23
N GLU A 79 12.18 5.72 -18.08
CA GLU A 79 13.49 5.89 -18.70
C GLU A 79 13.39 5.56 -20.20
N LYS A 80 13.43 6.61 -21.04
CA LYS A 80 13.90 6.44 -22.42
C LYS A 80 15.36 5.99 -22.34
N PRO A 81 15.79 4.93 -23.07
CA PRO A 81 17.18 4.52 -23.06
C PRO A 81 18.00 5.73 -23.48
N THR A 82 18.79 6.26 -22.53
CA THR A 82 19.86 7.17 -22.90
C THR A 82 20.73 6.38 -23.85
N SER A 83 20.90 6.87 -25.08
CA SER A 83 21.84 6.28 -26.03
C SER A 83 23.13 5.97 -25.27
N PRO A 84 23.73 4.77 -25.41
CA PRO A 84 25.01 4.49 -24.80
C PRO A 84 25.95 5.65 -25.12
N PRO A 85 26.74 6.15 -24.15
CA PRO A 85 27.68 7.21 -24.45
C PRO A 85 28.52 6.76 -25.66
N GLU A 86 28.73 7.65 -26.62
CA GLU A 86 29.19 7.37 -28.01
C GLU A 86 30.44 6.44 -28.07
N ASN A 87 31.19 6.39 -26.98
CA ASN A 87 32.35 5.54 -26.71
C ASN A 87 32.06 4.10 -26.19
N MET A 88 30.79 3.70 -26.06
CA MET A 88 30.35 2.34 -25.64
C MET A 88 29.53 1.63 -26.73
N ALA A 89 29.65 2.05 -27.99
CA ALA A 89 28.93 1.49 -29.13
C ALA A 89 29.28 0.01 -29.47
N THR A 90 30.26 -0.61 -28.80
CA THR A 90 30.71 -1.99 -29.09
C THR A 90 30.06 -3.07 -28.21
N SER A 91 29.21 -2.72 -27.23
CA SER A 91 28.49 -3.68 -26.39
C SER A 91 26.97 -3.49 -26.45
N ALA A 92 26.43 -3.22 -27.64
CA ALA A 92 25.01 -3.01 -27.85
C ALA A 92 24.22 -4.30 -27.56
N LYS A 93 23.60 -4.37 -26.38
CA LYS A 93 22.40 -5.20 -26.17
C LYS A 93 21.38 -4.83 -27.26
N PRO A 94 20.62 -5.78 -27.80
CA PRO A 94 19.59 -5.48 -28.80
C PRO A 94 18.73 -4.33 -28.30
N GLU A 95 18.56 -3.31 -29.14
CA GLU A 95 17.81 -2.10 -28.84
C GLU A 95 16.35 -2.51 -28.55
N GLU A 96 16.03 -2.67 -27.27
CA GLU A 96 14.73 -3.15 -26.82
C GLU A 96 13.66 -2.17 -27.28
N THR A 97 12.65 -2.66 -28.02
CA THR A 97 11.64 -1.79 -28.61
C THR A 97 10.85 -1.09 -27.52
N SER A 98 10.43 0.17 -27.72
CA SER A 98 9.62 0.89 -26.72
C SER A 98 8.38 0.10 -26.29
N THR A 99 7.75 -0.63 -27.21
CA THR A 99 6.61 -1.52 -26.94
C THR A 99 6.96 -2.71 -26.05
N GLU A 100 8.13 -3.32 -26.24
CA GLU A 100 8.60 -4.45 -25.42
C GLU A 100 8.90 -4.00 -23.98
N ARG A 101 9.50 -2.81 -23.81
CA ARG A 101 9.74 -2.24 -22.48
C ARG A 101 8.44 -1.94 -21.75
N LEU A 102 7.47 -1.33 -22.45
CA LEU A 102 6.13 -1.08 -21.90
C LEU A 102 5.42 -2.40 -21.54
N ALA A 103 5.54 -3.44 -22.36
CA ALA A 103 4.98 -4.75 -22.06
C ALA A 103 5.60 -5.37 -20.79
N LYS A 104 6.93 -5.23 -20.60
CA LYS A 104 7.61 -5.68 -19.38
C LYS A 104 7.18 -4.87 -18.16
N ALA A 105 7.05 -3.55 -18.29
CA ALA A 105 6.54 -2.70 -17.21
C ALA A 105 5.14 -3.14 -16.78
N ALA A 106 4.23 -3.39 -17.73
CA ALA A 106 2.89 -3.88 -17.44
C ALA A 106 2.89 -5.20 -16.67
N ILE A 107 3.77 -6.15 -17.04
CA ILE A 107 3.91 -7.43 -16.34
C ILE A 107 4.37 -7.22 -14.89
N LEU A 108 5.37 -6.36 -14.67
CA LEU A 108 5.88 -6.10 -13.32
C LEU A 108 4.83 -5.41 -12.43
N TYR A 109 4.11 -4.42 -12.97
CA TYR A 109 3.01 -3.80 -12.23
C TYR A 109 1.92 -4.80 -11.89
N ASP A 110 1.54 -5.68 -12.83
CA ASP A 110 0.56 -6.72 -12.56
C ASP A 110 1.06 -7.73 -11.50
N ASP A 111 2.36 -8.07 -11.50
CA ASP A 111 2.95 -8.94 -10.46
C ASP A 111 2.88 -8.31 -9.06
N ILE A 112 3.03 -6.98 -8.96
CA ILE A 112 2.85 -6.26 -7.69
C ILE A 112 1.40 -6.36 -7.20
N LEU A 113 0.44 -6.20 -8.11
CA LEU A 113 -0.98 -6.25 -7.79
C LEU A 113 -1.43 -7.66 -7.37
N ASP A 114 -0.84 -8.70 -7.96
CA ASP A 114 -1.18 -10.08 -7.67
C ASP A 114 -0.51 -10.58 -6.38
N ARG A 115 0.76 -10.24 -6.15
CA ARG A 115 1.53 -10.76 -5.00
C ARG A 115 1.47 -9.88 -3.76
N TYR A 116 1.32 -8.57 -3.94
CA TYR A 116 1.39 -7.59 -2.86
C TYR A 116 0.18 -6.64 -2.87
N PRO A 117 -1.07 -7.14 -2.98
CA PRO A 117 -2.27 -6.32 -3.20
C PRO A 117 -2.55 -5.29 -2.10
N GLU A 118 -2.08 -5.53 -0.88
CA GLU A 118 -2.28 -4.66 0.29
C GLU A 118 -1.10 -3.69 0.53
N SER A 119 -0.06 -3.77 -0.30
CA SER A 119 1.09 -2.89 -0.18
C SER A 119 0.78 -1.48 -0.69
N LYS A 120 1.47 -0.47 -0.14
CA LYS A 120 1.38 0.90 -0.65
C LYS A 120 1.87 1.04 -2.10
N ALA A 121 2.78 0.16 -2.53
CA ALA A 121 3.25 0.09 -3.89
C ALA A 121 2.14 -0.39 -4.83
N ALA A 122 1.30 -1.36 -4.44
CA ALA A 122 0.18 -1.82 -5.24
C ALA A 122 -0.82 -0.71 -5.59
N VAL A 123 -1.01 0.27 -4.71
CA VAL A 123 -1.83 1.45 -5.03
C VAL A 123 -1.25 2.24 -6.21
N ILE A 124 0.08 2.43 -6.23
CA ILE A 124 0.77 3.17 -7.29
C ILE A 124 0.81 2.32 -8.56
N ALA A 125 1.19 1.05 -8.44
CA ALA A 125 1.19 0.06 -9.51
C ALA A 125 -0.18 -0.02 -10.21
N GLN A 126 -1.28 0.09 -9.47
CA GLN A 126 -2.64 0.06 -10.03
C GLN A 126 -2.87 1.25 -10.98
N PHE A 127 -2.42 2.45 -10.60
CA PHE A 127 -2.52 3.64 -11.44
C PHE A 127 -1.54 3.58 -12.62
N GLU A 128 -0.28 3.22 -12.38
CA GLU A 128 0.75 3.18 -13.41
C GLU A 128 0.52 2.04 -14.42
N ALA A 129 0.02 0.89 -14.01
CA ALA A 129 -0.44 -0.15 -14.93
C ALA A 129 -1.49 0.41 -15.90
N GLY A 130 -2.43 1.21 -15.40
CA GLY A 130 -3.41 1.91 -16.24
C GLY A 130 -2.75 2.83 -17.28
N ASN A 131 -1.72 3.58 -16.88
CA ASN A 131 -0.97 4.46 -17.77
C ASN A 131 -0.23 3.65 -18.85
N VAL A 132 0.48 2.60 -18.45
CA VAL A 132 1.23 1.72 -19.36
C VAL A 132 0.28 1.04 -20.36
N TYR A 133 -0.85 0.50 -19.90
CA TYR A 133 -1.84 -0.12 -20.78
C TYR A 133 -2.45 0.88 -21.77
N ALA A 134 -2.67 2.13 -21.35
CA ALA A 134 -3.13 3.19 -22.24
C ALA A 134 -2.09 3.54 -23.31
N GLU A 135 -0.79 3.57 -22.96
CA GLU A 135 0.30 3.79 -23.92
C GLU A 135 0.46 2.62 -24.91
N LEU A 136 0.22 1.39 -24.45
CA LEU A 136 0.19 0.20 -25.30
C LEU A 136 -1.06 0.11 -26.19
N GLY A 137 -2.00 1.06 -26.10
CA GLY A 137 -3.27 1.05 -26.83
C GLY A 137 -4.26 -0.01 -26.33
N LYS A 138 -3.97 -0.68 -25.20
CA LYS A 138 -4.84 -1.69 -24.59
C LYS A 138 -5.87 -1.01 -23.71
N TYR A 139 -6.77 -0.25 -24.33
CA TYR A 139 -7.65 0.67 -23.62
C TYR A 139 -8.59 -0.01 -22.61
N ASP A 140 -9.12 -1.19 -22.92
CA ASP A 140 -10.00 -1.93 -21.99
C ASP A 140 -9.28 -2.34 -20.69
N LEU A 141 -8.00 -2.73 -20.80
CA LEU A 141 -7.17 -3.04 -19.63
C LEU A 141 -6.84 -1.78 -18.84
N ALA A 142 -6.56 -0.67 -19.51
CA ALA A 142 -6.32 0.61 -18.85
C ALA A 142 -7.55 1.08 -18.06
N GLU A 143 -8.74 1.01 -18.67
CA GLU A 143 -10.00 1.36 -18.02
C GLU A 143 -10.22 0.52 -16.76
N LYS A 144 -10.07 -0.81 -16.88
CA LYS A 144 -10.20 -1.74 -15.74
C LYS A 144 -9.25 -1.36 -14.60
N ARG A 145 -8.00 -0.99 -14.92
CA ARG A 145 -7.01 -0.59 -13.90
C ARG A 145 -7.41 0.71 -13.19
N TYR A 146 -7.84 1.73 -13.93
CA TYR A 146 -8.30 2.98 -13.33
C TYR A 146 -9.58 2.84 -12.50
N LEU A 147 -10.57 2.08 -12.98
CA LEU A 147 -11.81 1.84 -12.22
C LEU A 147 -11.54 1.06 -10.93
N ALA A 148 -10.63 0.09 -10.96
CA ALA A 148 -10.21 -0.61 -9.76
C ALA A 148 -9.46 0.30 -8.77
N PHE A 149 -8.65 1.26 -9.25
CA PHE A 149 -8.06 2.30 -8.40
C PHE A 149 -9.15 3.11 -7.69
N LEU A 150 -10.16 3.59 -8.44
CA LEU A 150 -11.28 4.37 -7.89
C LEU A 150 -12.14 3.59 -6.89
N LYS A 151 -12.20 2.25 -7.01
CA LYS A 151 -12.95 1.39 -6.10
C LYS A 151 -12.20 1.11 -4.79
N LYS A 152 -10.88 0.96 -4.85
CA LYS A 152 -10.05 0.56 -3.70
C LYS A 152 -9.57 1.77 -2.89
N GLU A 153 -9.28 2.90 -3.53
CA GLU A 153 -8.63 4.02 -2.85
C GLU A 153 -9.54 5.12 -2.30
N THR A 154 -9.57 5.19 -0.97
CA THR A 154 -10.03 6.33 -0.17
C THR A 154 -8.88 7.17 0.42
N GLU A 155 -7.65 6.68 0.45
CA GLU A 155 -6.53 7.34 1.16
C GLU A 155 -5.76 8.36 0.30
N ARG A 156 -5.46 8.05 -0.97
CA ARG A 156 -4.82 9.00 -1.90
C ARG A 156 -5.81 9.80 -2.75
N LYS A 157 -6.59 10.64 -2.07
CA LYS A 157 -7.58 11.53 -2.72
C LYS A 157 -6.97 12.46 -3.77
N GLU A 158 -5.68 12.76 -3.66
CA GLU A 158 -4.92 13.61 -4.57
C GLU A 158 -4.80 13.04 -5.98
N LEU A 159 -4.82 11.70 -6.13
CA LEU A 159 -4.72 11.04 -7.43
C LEU A 159 -6.08 10.87 -8.12
N LEU A 160 -7.19 11.00 -7.38
CA LEU A 160 -8.54 10.81 -7.94
C LEU A 160 -8.84 11.73 -9.14
N PRO A 161 -8.56 13.04 -9.09
CA PRO A 161 -8.79 13.92 -10.25
C PRO A 161 -7.96 13.51 -11.47
N ILE A 162 -6.73 13.05 -11.23
CA ILE A 162 -5.82 12.60 -12.30
C ILE A 162 -6.35 11.32 -12.94
N VAL A 163 -6.83 10.37 -12.14
CA VAL A 163 -7.41 9.11 -12.64
C VAL A 163 -8.68 9.38 -13.47
N HIS A 164 -9.55 10.27 -13.01
CA HIS A 164 -10.73 10.69 -13.78
C HIS A 164 -10.35 11.36 -15.11
N LEU A 165 -9.33 12.21 -15.11
CA LEU A 165 -8.82 12.84 -16.33
C LEU A 165 -8.25 11.81 -17.30
N ARG A 166 -7.49 10.82 -16.81
CA ARG A 166 -6.95 9.72 -17.62
C ARG A 166 -8.06 8.87 -18.25
N LEU A 167 -9.11 8.53 -17.50
CA LEU A 167 -10.29 7.84 -18.02
C LEU A 167 -11.02 8.66 -19.10
N ALA A 168 -11.19 9.97 -18.88
CA ALA A 168 -11.81 10.84 -19.89
C ALA A 168 -11.00 10.86 -21.20
N TYR A 169 -9.67 10.97 -21.10
CA TYR A 169 -8.77 10.90 -22.25
C TYR A 169 -8.84 9.54 -22.96
N LEU A 170 -8.93 8.46 -22.19
CA LEU A 170 -9.06 7.11 -22.71
C LEU A 170 -10.33 6.95 -23.57
N TYR A 171 -11.49 7.38 -23.06
CA TYR A 171 -12.75 7.32 -23.80
C TYR A 171 -12.76 8.22 -25.03
N GLN A 172 -12.10 9.38 -24.96
CA GLN A 172 -11.94 10.25 -26.12
C GLN A 172 -11.14 9.57 -27.24
N LYS A 173 -10.06 8.84 -26.88
CA LYS A 173 -9.28 8.07 -27.84
C LYS A 173 -10.06 6.90 -28.42
N GLN A 174 -10.71 6.08 -27.59
CA GLN A 174 -11.54 4.96 -28.05
C GLN A 174 -12.60 5.41 -29.06
N LYS A 175 -13.28 6.55 -28.80
CA LYS A 175 -14.28 7.10 -29.73
C LYS A 175 -13.68 7.59 -31.05
N LYS A 176 -12.42 8.01 -31.06
CA LYS A 176 -11.73 8.48 -32.28
C LYS A 176 -11.27 7.31 -33.16
N ASP A 177 -11.02 6.16 -32.54
CA ASP A 177 -10.51 4.95 -33.21
C ASP A 177 -11.66 4.01 -33.68
N ALA A 178 -12.92 4.38 -33.46
CA ALA A 178 -14.15 3.67 -33.88
C ALA A 178 -14.82 4.36 -35.09
#